data_AF-G4Z3K4-F1
#
_entry.id   AF-G4Z3K4-F1
#
_cell.length_a   1.000
_cell.length_b   1.000
_cell.length_c   1.000
_cell.angle_alpha   90.00
_cell.angle_beta   90.00
_cell.angle_gamma   90.00
#
_symmetry.space_group_name_H-M   'P 1'
#
loop_
_entity.id
_entity.type
_entity.pdbx_description
1 polymer ?
#
loop_
_entity_poly.entity_id
_entity_poly.type
_entity_poly.pdbx_seq_one_letter_code
_entity_poly.pdbx_strand_id
1 'polypeptide(L)'
;MNLGRNSIEKMLAFEEYHRVASYTRVFAVIFLTPLPGLLIILLVAAIPLKIPVLGVKGNAAFFVQSFLIHVAMIFSLLLFIRCSLGLPLAVYSHGQSAVISVIAAALNEVLMIGVALIWEFPIPFRGVIGIPPFLILLVLLHRVVLRLRLRDVRIDKWMYLQLFFAQISILVIFQGVAVLFAHSPVWGQAVITVGIPLLRFALKRVIWRLSSCLEDISTDVGVCVIEIFGSLFQNVCLQNARSFGVSVRP
;
A
#
# COMPACT_ATOMS: atom_id res chain seq x y z
N MET A 1 11.30 -19.65 22.35
CA MET A 1 10.60 -19.16 23.56
C MET A 1 11.25 -17.83 23.98
N ASN A 2 10.97 -16.74 23.25
CA ASN A 2 11.61 -15.42 23.45
C ASN A 2 10.60 -14.26 23.65
N LEU A 3 9.30 -14.54 23.59
CA LEU A 3 8.24 -13.52 23.70
C LEU A 3 8.29 -12.76 25.04
N GLY A 4 8.66 -13.42 26.14
CA GLY A 4 8.75 -12.79 27.46
C GLY A 4 9.91 -11.81 27.61
N ARG A 5 11.06 -12.06 26.97
CA ARG A 5 12.26 -11.21 27.09
C ARG A 5 12.12 -9.89 26.33
N ASN A 6 11.55 -9.95 25.11
CA ASN A 6 11.20 -8.76 24.34
C ASN A 6 10.12 -7.90 25.04
N SER A 7 9.23 -8.52 25.81
CA SER A 7 8.18 -7.78 26.53
C SER A 7 8.73 -6.92 27.68
N ILE A 8 9.74 -7.40 28.41
CA ILE A 8 10.32 -6.68 29.54
C ILE A 8 11.20 -5.52 29.04
N GLU A 9 12.06 -5.76 28.05
CA GLU A 9 12.89 -4.71 27.43
C GLU A 9 12.02 -3.58 26.84
N LYS A 10 10.87 -3.92 26.26
CA LYS A 10 9.89 -2.93 25.78
C LYS A 10 9.21 -2.16 26.90
N MET A 11 8.83 -2.81 27.99
CA MET A 11 8.26 -2.10 29.15
C MET A 11 9.25 -1.09 29.70
N LEU A 12 10.52 -1.47 29.83
CA LEU A 12 11.59 -0.59 30.29
C LEU A 12 11.83 0.57 29.31
N ALA A 13 11.92 0.29 28.00
CA ALA A 13 12.08 1.33 26.98
C ALA A 13 10.86 2.27 26.88
N PHE A 14 9.65 1.75 27.09
CA PHE A 14 8.42 2.53 27.13
C PHE A 14 8.36 3.41 28.37
N GLU A 15 8.73 2.88 29.54
CA GLU A 15 8.79 3.63 30.80
C GLU A 15 9.84 4.75 30.71
N GLU A 16 11.01 4.48 30.14
CA GLU A 16 12.04 5.48 29.89
C GLU A 16 11.58 6.53 28.86
N TYR A 17 10.91 6.12 27.79
CA TYR A 17 10.31 7.07 26.84
C TYR A 17 9.22 7.92 27.48
N HIS A 18 8.37 7.35 28.34
CA HIS A 18 7.32 8.07 29.06
C HIS A 18 7.89 9.04 30.10
N ARG A 19 9.06 8.74 30.67
CA ARG A 19 9.77 9.60 31.62
C ARG A 19 10.45 10.79 30.95
N VAL A 20 10.83 10.67 29.68
CA VAL A 20 11.57 11.69 28.92
C VAL A 20 10.69 12.45 27.91
N ALA A 21 9.64 11.82 27.37
CA ALA A 21 8.79 12.40 26.34
C ALA A 21 7.59 13.14 26.95
N SER A 22 7.37 14.38 26.53
CA SER A 22 6.15 15.11 26.89
C SER A 22 4.93 14.49 26.19
N TYR A 23 3.79 14.41 26.89
CA TYR A 23 2.53 13.97 26.30
C TYR A 23 2.19 14.74 25.01
N THR A 24 2.52 16.03 24.95
CA THR A 24 2.36 16.88 23.76
C THR A 24 3.14 16.36 22.55
N ARG A 25 4.38 15.88 22.74
CA ARG A 25 5.19 15.29 21.67
C ARG A 25 4.56 13.99 21.16
N VAL A 26 4.03 13.15 22.07
CA VAL A 26 3.39 11.88 21.70
C VAL A 26 2.12 12.14 20.89
N PHE A 27 1.24 13.02 21.37
CA PHE A 27 0.05 13.42 20.62
C PHE A 27 0.41 14.04 19.28
N ALA A 28 1.39 14.95 19.23
CA ALA A 28 1.84 15.55 17.98
C ALA A 28 2.33 14.50 16.99
N VAL A 29 3.11 13.50 17.42
CA VAL A 29 3.58 12.42 16.53
C VAL A 29 2.40 11.59 16.02
N ILE A 30 1.45 11.18 16.87
CA ILE A 30 0.30 10.36 16.45
C ILE A 30 -0.54 11.07 15.39
N PHE A 31 -0.82 12.37 15.57
CA PHE A 31 -1.64 13.12 14.62
C PHE A 31 -0.87 13.59 13.38
N LEU A 32 0.40 13.96 13.53
CA LEU A 32 1.20 14.52 12.44
C LEU A 32 1.83 13.45 11.55
N THR A 33 1.90 12.18 11.99
CA THR A 33 2.41 11.09 11.15
C THR A 33 1.50 10.75 9.96
N PRO A 34 0.16 10.62 10.09
CA PRO A 34 -0.71 10.33 8.95
C PRO A 34 -1.04 11.56 8.10
N LEU A 35 -0.92 12.77 8.66
CA LEU A 35 -1.39 14.01 8.05
C LEU A 35 -0.70 14.37 6.71
N PRO A 36 0.64 14.21 6.55
CA PRO A 36 1.32 14.42 5.28
C PRO A 36 0.82 13.47 4.18
N GLY A 37 0.64 12.18 4.52
CA GLY A 37 0.14 11.18 3.57
C GLY A 37 -1.30 11.49 3.13
N LEU A 38 -2.15 11.88 4.08
CA LEU A 38 -3.53 12.25 3.80
C LEU A 38 -3.61 13.51 2.93
N LEU A 39 -2.78 14.52 3.21
CA LEU A 39 -2.70 15.74 2.41
C LEU A 39 -2.26 15.43 0.98
N ILE A 40 -1.25 14.57 0.79
CA ILE A 40 -0.80 14.15 -0.55
C ILE A 40 -1.94 13.45 -1.31
N ILE A 41 -2.63 12.51 -0.67
CA ILE A 41 -3.76 11.79 -1.31
C ILE A 41 -4.88 12.76 -1.69
N LEU A 42 -5.22 13.72 -0.83
CA LEU A 42 -6.24 14.73 -1.12
C LEU A 42 -5.83 15.67 -2.26
N LEU A 43 -4.58 16.11 -2.30
CA LEU A 43 -4.06 16.95 -3.38
C LEU A 43 -4.10 16.20 -4.71
N VAL A 44 -3.77 14.91 -4.71
CA VAL A 44 -3.86 14.05 -5.90
C VAL A 44 -5.32 13.82 -6.30
N ALA A 45 -6.23 13.64 -5.34
CA ALA A 45 -7.66 13.48 -5.60
C ALA A 45 -8.33 14.77 -6.11
N ALA A 46 -7.77 15.94 -5.78
CA ALA A 46 -8.26 17.23 -6.23
C ALA A 46 -7.92 17.54 -7.70
N ILE A 47 -7.11 16.72 -8.37
CA ILE A 47 -6.79 16.89 -9.79
C ILE A 47 -8.06 16.60 -10.61
N PRO A 48 -8.59 17.59 -11.37
CA PRO A 48 -9.83 17.43 -12.09
C PRO A 48 -9.66 16.46 -13.27
N LEU A 49 -10.50 15.43 -13.29
CA LEU A 49 -10.59 14.46 -14.38
C LEU A 49 -11.48 15.00 -15.49
N LYS A 50 -11.01 14.91 -16.74
CA LYS A 50 -11.78 15.31 -17.94
C LYS A 50 -12.55 14.12 -18.51
N ILE A 51 -13.49 14.41 -19.40
CA ILE A 51 -14.34 13.40 -20.04
C ILE A 51 -13.45 12.47 -20.88
N PRO A 52 -13.63 11.13 -20.79
CA PRO A 52 -12.72 10.18 -21.42
C PRO A 52 -12.70 10.22 -22.95
N VAL A 53 -13.67 10.88 -23.59
CA VAL A 53 -13.80 10.97 -25.05
C VAL A 53 -12.71 11.81 -25.74
N LEU A 54 -11.95 12.64 -25.01
CA LEU A 54 -10.86 13.43 -25.60
C LEU A 54 -9.55 12.63 -25.82
N GLY A 55 -9.59 11.31 -25.62
CA GLY A 55 -8.45 10.42 -25.83
C GLY A 55 -7.29 10.70 -24.86
N VAL A 56 -6.10 10.16 -25.19
CA VAL A 56 -4.91 10.24 -24.33
C VAL A 56 -4.45 11.70 -24.11
N LYS A 57 -4.39 12.51 -25.18
CA LYS A 57 -3.91 13.91 -25.12
C LYS A 57 -4.84 14.82 -24.32
N GLY A 58 -6.15 14.59 -24.36
CA GLY A 58 -7.12 15.34 -23.57
C GLY A 58 -7.18 14.97 -22.10
N ASN A 59 -6.64 13.80 -21.73
CA ASN A 59 -6.71 13.24 -20.38
C ASN A 59 -5.34 13.12 -19.70
N ALA A 60 -4.39 14.02 -20.02
CA ALA A 60 -3.07 14.05 -19.36
C ALA A 60 -3.18 14.11 -17.82
N ALA A 61 -4.19 14.81 -17.28
CA ALA A 61 -4.46 14.89 -15.85
C ALA A 61 -4.73 13.52 -15.20
N PHE A 62 -5.38 12.61 -15.92
CA PHE A 62 -5.60 11.23 -15.45
C PHE A 62 -4.29 10.46 -15.31
N PHE A 63 -3.38 10.60 -16.28
CA PHE A 63 -2.06 9.96 -16.21
C PHE A 63 -1.18 10.58 -15.12
N VAL A 64 -1.26 11.90 -14.91
CA VAL A 64 -0.57 12.56 -13.79
C VAL A 64 -1.10 12.07 -12.44
N GLN A 65 -2.42 12.00 -12.27
CA GLN A 65 -3.02 11.48 -11.05
C GLN A 65 -2.62 10.02 -10.81
N SER A 66 -2.70 9.20 -11.85
CA SER A 66 -2.28 7.79 -11.82
C SER A 66 -0.80 7.64 -11.46
N PHE A 67 0.08 8.44 -12.07
CA PHE A 67 1.50 8.50 -11.75
C PHE A 67 1.73 8.79 -10.26
N LEU A 68 1.12 9.85 -9.73
CA LEU A 68 1.30 10.26 -8.34
C LEU A 68 0.82 9.20 -7.35
N ILE A 69 -0.29 8.52 -7.64
CA ILE A 69 -0.78 7.38 -6.84
C ILE A 69 0.23 6.24 -6.84
N HIS A 70 0.77 5.87 -8.01
CA HIS A 70 1.77 4.80 -8.10
C HIS A 70 3.08 5.17 -7.38
N VAL A 71 3.55 6.42 -7.47
CA VAL A 71 4.71 6.91 -6.71
C VAL A 71 4.45 6.73 -5.21
N ALA A 72 3.31 7.22 -4.72
CA ALA A 72 2.96 7.13 -3.30
C ALA A 72 2.86 5.67 -2.82
N MET A 73 2.26 4.78 -3.63
CA MET A 73 2.14 3.35 -3.30
C MET A 73 3.50 2.66 -3.23
N ILE A 74 4.36 2.84 -4.24
CA ILE A 74 5.68 2.18 -4.31
C ILE A 74 6.58 2.72 -3.21
N PHE A 75 6.58 4.04 -2.98
CA PHE A 75 7.32 4.66 -1.89
C PHE A 75 6.89 4.12 -0.53
N SER A 76 5.59 4.07 -0.26
CA SER A 76 5.04 3.54 0.99
C SER A 76 5.44 2.08 1.20
N LEU A 77 5.34 1.24 0.16
CA LEU A 77 5.74 -0.16 0.23
C LEU A 77 7.23 -0.34 0.50
N LEU A 78 8.10 0.46 -0.12
CA LEU A 78 9.55 0.42 0.14
C LEU A 78 9.87 0.82 1.58
N LEU A 79 9.19 1.85 2.11
CA LEU A 79 9.31 2.23 3.52
C LEU A 79 8.79 1.13 4.46
N PHE A 80 7.66 0.50 4.13
CA PHE A 80 7.09 -0.58 4.93
C PHE A 80 8.03 -1.79 5.00
N ILE A 81 8.61 -2.19 3.87
CA ILE A 81 9.57 -3.30 3.86
C ILE A 81 10.83 -2.93 4.66
N ARG A 82 11.33 -1.69 4.53
CA ARG A 82 12.46 -1.20 5.32
C ARG A 82 12.19 -1.29 6.82
N CYS A 83 11.03 -0.80 7.26
CA CYS A 83 10.61 -0.83 8.66
C CYS A 83 10.43 -2.27 9.15
N SER A 84 9.77 -3.13 8.37
CA SER A 84 9.53 -4.53 8.73
C SER A 84 10.82 -5.32 8.94
N LEU A 85 11.91 -4.91 8.28
CA LEU A 85 13.21 -5.56 8.35
C LEU A 85 14.19 -4.88 9.32
N GLY A 86 13.78 -3.81 10.02
CA GLY A 86 14.64 -3.08 10.93
C GLY A 86 15.88 -2.44 10.26
N LEU A 87 15.84 -2.18 8.96
CA LEU A 87 17.01 -1.70 8.22
C LEU A 87 17.38 -0.27 8.63
N PRO A 88 18.65 0.02 9.01
CA PRO A 88 19.05 1.36 9.41
C PRO A 88 19.04 2.35 8.24
N LEU A 89 18.81 3.63 8.54
CA LEU A 89 18.72 4.72 7.54
C LEU A 89 20.01 4.87 6.71
N ALA A 90 21.17 4.55 7.30
CA ALA A 90 22.47 4.58 6.64
C ALA A 90 22.59 3.56 5.49
N VAL A 91 21.83 2.47 5.56
CA VAL A 91 21.80 1.45 4.52
C VAL A 91 20.78 1.83 3.45
N TYR A 92 19.61 2.35 3.82
CA TYR A 92 18.56 2.68 2.86
C TYR A 92 17.87 4.02 3.18
N SER A 93 18.21 5.05 2.39
CA SER A 93 17.73 6.43 2.59
C SER A 93 16.36 6.67 1.96
N HIS A 94 15.59 7.60 2.56
CA HIS A 94 14.30 8.04 2.04
C HIS A 94 14.41 8.63 0.62
N GLY A 95 15.47 9.40 0.34
CA GLY A 95 15.66 10.00 -0.99
C GLY A 95 15.85 8.94 -2.09
N GLN A 96 16.56 7.86 -1.78
CA GLN A 96 16.75 6.75 -2.73
C GLN A 96 15.44 5.99 -2.97
N SER A 97 14.67 5.74 -1.89
CA SER A 97 13.34 5.13 -2.00
C SER A 97 12.42 5.98 -2.88
N ALA A 98 12.48 7.31 -2.74
CA ALA A 98 11.71 8.24 -3.55
C ALA A 98 12.12 8.18 -5.03
N VAL A 99 13.43 8.21 -5.34
CA VAL A 99 13.93 8.11 -6.73
C VAL A 99 13.47 6.80 -7.38
N ILE A 100 13.60 5.67 -6.67
CA ILE A 100 13.16 4.37 -7.17
C ILE A 100 11.66 4.38 -7.45
N SER A 101 10.85 4.91 -6.52
CA SER A 101 9.39 4.99 -6.69
C SER A 101 8.99 5.85 -7.89
N VAL A 102 9.69 6.95 -8.13
CA VAL A 102 9.45 7.84 -9.28
C VAL A 102 9.76 7.13 -10.58
N ILE A 103 10.94 6.50 -10.70
CA ILE A 103 11.34 5.79 -11.91
C ILE A 103 10.38 4.63 -12.20
N ALA A 104 10.01 3.87 -11.18
CA ALA A 104 9.06 2.76 -11.28
C ALA A 104 7.70 3.19 -11.82
N ALA A 105 7.14 4.24 -11.21
CA ALA A 105 5.84 4.77 -11.59
C ALA A 105 5.88 5.35 -13.00
N ALA A 106 6.96 6.06 -13.38
CA ALA A 106 7.11 6.59 -14.72
C ALA A 106 7.15 5.47 -15.77
N LEU A 107 7.92 4.41 -15.53
CA LEU A 107 7.98 3.26 -16.45
C LEU A 107 6.61 2.58 -16.60
N ASN A 108 5.89 2.40 -15.49
CA ASN A 108 4.55 1.82 -15.51
C ASN A 108 3.57 2.69 -16.31
N GLU A 109 3.57 4.00 -16.08
CA GLU A 109 2.66 4.92 -16.80
C GLU A 109 3.03 5.04 -18.28
N VAL A 110 4.31 5.07 -18.65
CA VAL A 110 4.74 5.05 -20.05
C VAL A 110 4.22 3.80 -20.76
N LEU A 111 4.30 2.64 -20.10
CA LEU A 111 3.74 1.40 -20.65
C LEU A 111 2.21 1.49 -20.80
N MET A 112 1.50 2.03 -19.82
CA MET A 112 0.05 2.21 -19.90
C MET A 112 -0.37 3.24 -20.96
N ILE A 113 0.41 4.32 -21.17
CA ILE A 113 0.21 5.27 -22.27
C ILE A 113 0.40 4.55 -23.61
N GLY A 114 1.44 3.74 -23.75
CA GLY A 114 1.67 2.93 -24.96
C GLY A 114 0.48 2.00 -25.27
N VAL A 115 -0.04 1.29 -24.26
CA VAL A 115 -1.24 0.47 -24.40
C VAL A 115 -2.45 1.32 -24.80
N ALA A 116 -2.65 2.50 -24.21
CA ALA A 116 -3.75 3.40 -24.56
C ALA A 116 -3.67 3.95 -25.98
N LEU A 117 -2.46 4.10 -26.55
CA LEU A 117 -2.27 4.54 -27.92
C LEU A 117 -2.57 3.43 -28.94
N ILE A 118 -2.35 2.16 -28.56
CA ILE A 118 -2.61 1.00 -29.43
C ILE A 118 -4.08 0.58 -29.38
N TRP A 119 -4.69 0.61 -28.19
CA TRP A 119 -6.01 0.02 -27.93
C TRP A 119 -7.13 1.06 -27.76
N GLU A 120 -6.83 2.32 -28.07
CA GLU A 120 -7.67 3.50 -27.81
C GLU A 120 -7.97 3.76 -26.32
N PHE A 121 -8.30 5.01 -26.00
CA PHE A 121 -8.59 5.45 -24.64
C PHE A 121 -10.11 5.62 -24.47
N PRO A 122 -10.71 5.13 -23.36
CA PRO A 122 -10.10 4.57 -22.15
C PRO A 122 -9.70 3.10 -22.27
N ILE A 123 -8.59 2.72 -21.60
CA ILE A 123 -8.08 1.34 -21.60
C ILE A 123 -9.11 0.41 -20.94
N PRO A 124 -9.68 -0.59 -21.65
CA PRO A 124 -10.60 -1.55 -21.06
C PRO A 124 -9.88 -2.35 -19.97
N PHE A 125 -10.49 -2.50 -18.80
CA PHE A 125 -9.91 -3.25 -17.67
C PHE A 125 -8.51 -2.79 -17.24
N ARG A 126 -8.20 -1.49 -17.32
CA ARG A 126 -6.91 -0.91 -16.87
C ARG A 126 -6.44 -1.46 -15.53
N GLY A 127 -7.35 -1.62 -14.58
CA GLY A 127 -7.05 -2.16 -13.25
C GLY A 127 -6.56 -3.60 -13.24
N VAL A 128 -6.92 -4.42 -14.23
CA VAL A 128 -6.44 -5.81 -14.37
C VAL A 128 -5.17 -5.85 -15.21
N ILE A 129 -5.15 -5.11 -16.33
CA ILE A 129 -4.01 -5.07 -17.26
C ILE A 129 -2.79 -4.39 -16.61
N GLY A 130 -3.00 -3.40 -15.75
CA GLY A 130 -1.94 -2.66 -15.08
C GLY A 130 -1.29 -3.40 -13.89
N ILE A 131 -1.93 -4.45 -13.34
CA ILE A 131 -1.38 -5.21 -12.20
C ILE A 131 -0.10 -5.96 -12.58
N PRO A 132 -0.06 -6.77 -13.65
CA PRO A 132 1.17 -7.48 -14.05
C PRO A 132 2.40 -6.58 -14.25
N PRO A 133 2.36 -5.48 -15.06
CA PRO A 133 3.54 -4.63 -15.24
C PRO A 133 3.96 -3.95 -13.93
N PHE A 134 3.00 -3.51 -13.11
CA PHE A 134 3.27 -2.98 -11.78
C PHE A 134 4.00 -3.99 -10.89
N LEU A 135 3.52 -5.24 -10.82
CA LEU A 135 4.14 -6.30 -10.02
C LEU A 135 5.55 -6.65 -10.52
N ILE A 136 5.74 -6.74 -11.83
CA ILE A 136 7.05 -7.03 -12.43
C ILE A 136 8.05 -5.93 -12.09
N LEU A 137 7.68 -4.66 -12.30
CA LEU A 137 8.52 -3.51 -11.98
C LEU A 137 8.84 -3.46 -10.50
N LEU A 138 7.85 -3.71 -9.64
CA LEU A 138 8.02 -3.75 -8.20
C LEU A 138 9.03 -4.82 -7.78
N VAL A 139 8.87 -6.06 -8.27
CA VAL A 139 9.79 -7.18 -7.97
C VAL A 139 11.19 -6.91 -8.52
N LEU A 140 11.31 -6.36 -9.72
CA LEU A 140 12.59 -6.04 -10.36
C LEU A 140 13.35 -4.98 -9.56
N LEU A 141 12.70 -3.87 -9.24
CA LEU A 141 13.32 -2.77 -8.50
C LEU A 141 13.66 -3.19 -7.08
N HIS A 142 12.80 -3.98 -6.46
CA HIS A 142 13.09 -4.57 -5.17
C HIS A 142 14.33 -5.48 -5.20
N ARG A 143 14.48 -6.31 -6.25
CA ARG A 143 15.70 -7.11 -6.46
C ARG A 143 16.93 -6.25 -6.69
N VAL A 144 16.81 -5.13 -7.41
CA VAL A 144 17.92 -4.18 -7.62
C VAL A 144 18.36 -3.57 -6.29
N VAL A 145 17.42 -3.10 -5.47
CA VAL A 145 17.68 -2.58 -4.12
C VAL A 145 18.35 -3.63 -3.23
N LEU A 146 17.81 -4.85 -3.21
CA LEU A 146 18.34 -5.98 -2.45
C LEU A 146 19.78 -6.31 -2.89
N ARG A 147 20.05 -6.40 -4.20
CA ARG A 147 21.38 -6.72 -4.73
C ARG A 147 22.41 -5.64 -4.45
N LEU A 148 22.05 -4.37 -4.59
CA LEU A 148 23.00 -3.26 -4.46
C LEU A 148 23.40 -3.01 -3.00
N ARG A 149 22.56 -3.39 -2.03
CA ARG A 149 22.69 -2.87 -0.67
C ARG A 149 22.66 -3.91 0.44
N LEU A 150 22.05 -5.07 0.20
CA LEU A 150 22.03 -6.19 1.16
C LEU A 150 23.06 -7.27 0.79
N ARG A 151 24.05 -6.92 -0.04
CA ARG A 151 25.23 -7.78 -0.28
C ARG A 151 26.00 -8.03 1.02
N ASP A 152 26.04 -7.04 1.89
CA ASP A 152 26.88 -7.05 3.11
C ASP A 152 26.07 -7.27 4.40
N VAL A 153 24.73 -7.28 4.34
CA VAL A 153 23.87 -7.52 5.52
C VAL A 153 23.43 -8.99 5.56
N ARG A 154 23.73 -9.67 6.67
CA ARG A 154 23.34 -11.07 6.92
C ARG A 154 21.86 -11.16 7.32
N ILE A 155 20.98 -10.89 6.36
CA ILE A 155 19.54 -11.16 6.52
C ILE A 155 19.25 -12.56 5.98
N ASP A 156 18.42 -13.32 6.69
CA ASP A 156 17.86 -14.56 6.15
C ASP A 156 17.02 -14.24 4.90
N LYS A 157 17.60 -14.55 3.74
CA LYS A 157 17.01 -14.27 2.43
C LYS A 157 15.66 -14.96 2.25
N TRP A 158 15.46 -16.12 2.87
CA TRP A 158 14.20 -16.87 2.78
C TRP A 158 13.09 -16.17 3.54
N MET A 159 13.37 -15.77 4.78
CA MET A 159 12.43 -15.06 5.63
C MET A 159 12.07 -13.67 5.06
N TYR A 160 13.07 -12.96 4.53
CA TYR A 160 12.88 -11.71 3.79
C TYR A 160 11.91 -11.88 2.61
N LEU A 161 12.13 -12.93 1.80
CA LEU A 161 11.34 -13.19 0.61
C LEU A 161 9.89 -13.54 0.96
N GLN A 162 9.68 -14.29 2.04
CA GLN A 162 8.35 -14.61 2.58
C GLN A 162 7.58 -13.36 3.01
N LEU A 163 8.21 -12.46 3.79
CA LEU A 163 7.58 -11.19 4.18
C LEU A 163 7.24 -10.33 2.96
N PHE A 164 8.16 -10.22 2.01
CA PHE A 164 7.95 -9.44 0.80
C PHE A 164 6.76 -9.96 -0.03
N PHE A 165 6.71 -11.27 -0.28
CA PHE A 165 5.59 -11.88 -0.98
C PHE A 165 4.29 -11.79 -0.18
N ALA A 166 4.33 -11.88 1.14
CA ALA A 166 3.15 -11.66 1.97
C ALA A 166 2.61 -10.23 1.81
N GLN A 167 3.46 -9.20 1.86
CA GLN A 167 3.05 -7.81 1.65
C GLN A 167 2.46 -7.58 0.25
N ILE A 168 3.10 -8.11 -0.79
CA ILE A 168 2.55 -8.06 -2.16
C ILE A 168 1.21 -8.78 -2.24
N SER A 169 1.09 -9.96 -1.63
CA SER A 169 -0.15 -10.74 -1.69
C SER A 169 -1.33 -9.98 -1.08
N ILE A 170 -1.11 -9.21 0.00
CA ILE A 170 -2.15 -8.39 0.62
C ILE A 170 -2.65 -7.33 -0.37
N LEU A 171 -1.73 -6.62 -1.03
CA LEU A 171 -2.07 -5.63 -2.07
C LEU A 171 -2.89 -6.27 -3.20
N VAL A 172 -2.44 -7.42 -3.71
CA VAL A 172 -3.10 -8.14 -4.80
C VAL A 172 -4.47 -8.65 -4.37
N ILE A 173 -4.61 -9.17 -3.16
CA ILE A 173 -5.88 -9.68 -2.61
C ILE A 173 -6.89 -8.53 -2.50
N PHE A 174 -6.52 -7.41 -1.87
CA PHE A 174 -7.43 -6.27 -1.73
C PHE A 174 -7.78 -5.65 -3.08
N GLN A 175 -6.84 -5.57 -4.01
CA GLN A 175 -7.09 -5.09 -5.37
C GLN A 175 -8.01 -6.05 -6.14
N GLY A 176 -7.81 -7.36 -6.00
CA GLY A 176 -8.68 -8.39 -6.58
C GLY A 176 -10.11 -8.29 -6.05
N VAL A 177 -10.26 -8.10 -4.73
CA VAL A 177 -11.56 -7.86 -4.09
C VAL A 177 -12.20 -6.57 -4.61
N ALA A 178 -11.43 -5.50 -4.88
CA ALA A 178 -11.92 -4.27 -5.52
C ALA A 178 -12.43 -4.48 -6.94
N VAL A 179 -11.70 -5.24 -7.75
CA VAL A 179 -12.14 -5.58 -9.11
C VAL A 179 -13.40 -6.44 -9.07
N LEU A 180 -13.44 -7.46 -8.20
CA LEU A 180 -14.61 -8.31 -8.02
C LEU A 180 -15.83 -7.49 -7.58
N PHE A 181 -15.67 -6.60 -6.60
CA PHE A 181 -16.73 -5.71 -6.13
C PHE A 181 -17.29 -4.84 -7.26
N ALA A 182 -16.42 -4.24 -8.08
CA ALA A 182 -16.82 -3.37 -9.18
C ALA A 182 -17.63 -4.08 -10.27
N HIS A 183 -17.43 -5.39 -10.47
CA HIS A 183 -18.13 -6.18 -11.49
C HIS A 183 -19.26 -7.05 -10.92
N SER A 184 -19.45 -7.05 -9.59
CA SER A 184 -20.44 -7.89 -8.93
C SER A 184 -21.81 -7.22 -8.91
N PRO A 185 -22.92 -7.99 -9.06
CA PRO A 185 -24.26 -7.47 -8.80
C PRO A 185 -24.43 -7.06 -7.33
N VAL A 186 -25.47 -6.27 -7.03
CA VAL A 186 -25.72 -5.67 -5.71
C VAL A 186 -25.66 -6.68 -4.55
N TRP A 187 -26.22 -7.87 -4.74
CA TRP A 187 -26.18 -8.92 -3.72
C TRP A 187 -24.75 -9.43 -3.47
N GLY A 188 -23.93 -9.56 -4.51
CA GLY A 188 -22.54 -9.97 -4.39
C GLY A 188 -21.66 -8.89 -3.78
N GLN A 189 -21.93 -7.60 -4.06
CA GLN A 189 -21.30 -6.48 -3.36
C GLN A 189 -21.58 -6.50 -1.85
N ALA A 190 -22.82 -6.83 -1.44
CA ALA A 190 -23.17 -6.97 -0.03
C ALA A 190 -22.42 -8.12 0.64
N VAL A 191 -22.34 -9.28 -0.01
CA VAL A 191 -21.57 -10.44 0.49
C VAL A 191 -20.08 -10.11 0.64
N ILE A 192 -19.48 -9.47 -0.37
CA ILE A 192 -18.06 -9.04 -0.32
C ILE A 192 -17.83 -8.08 0.85
N THR A 193 -18.74 -7.12 1.05
CA THR A 193 -18.63 -6.12 2.13
C THR A 193 -18.67 -6.79 3.51
N VAL A 194 -19.58 -7.74 3.73
CA VAL A 194 -19.71 -8.51 4.98
C VAL A 194 -18.54 -9.47 5.18
N GLY A 195 -17.94 -9.97 4.10
CA GLY A 195 -16.80 -10.90 4.13
C GLY A 195 -15.45 -10.24 4.48
N ILE A 196 -15.34 -8.91 4.40
CA ILE A 196 -14.06 -8.22 4.58
C ILE A 196 -13.46 -8.25 5.99
N PRO A 197 -14.25 -8.13 7.06
CA PRO A 197 -13.73 -8.35 8.41
C PRO A 197 -13.10 -9.74 8.56
N LEU A 198 -13.71 -10.78 7.96
CA LEU A 198 -13.18 -12.15 7.98
C LEU A 198 -11.88 -12.25 7.17
N LEU A 199 -11.84 -11.63 5.99
CA LEU A 199 -10.62 -11.55 5.17
C LEU A 199 -9.48 -10.88 5.93
N ARG A 200 -9.75 -9.73 6.59
CA ARG A 200 -8.76 -9.03 7.42
C ARG A 200 -8.25 -9.91 8.54
N PHE A 201 -9.14 -10.63 9.23
CA PHE A 201 -8.75 -11.55 10.29
C PHE A 201 -7.84 -12.66 9.77
N ALA A 202 -8.19 -13.27 8.63
CA ALA A 202 -7.38 -14.31 8.00
C ALA A 202 -5.99 -13.79 7.59
N LEU A 203 -5.93 -12.61 6.95
CA LEU A 203 -4.67 -11.98 6.57
C LEU A 203 -3.80 -11.66 7.79
N LYS A 204 -4.38 -11.12 8.88
CA LYS A 204 -3.64 -10.85 10.12
C LYS A 204 -3.05 -12.13 10.71
N ARG A 205 -3.81 -13.23 10.66
CA ARG A 205 -3.36 -14.54 11.14
C ARG A 205 -2.21 -15.09 10.29
N VAL A 206 -2.24 -14.90 8.96
CA VAL A 206 -1.16 -15.28 8.05
C VAL A 206 0.09 -14.46 8.35
N ILE A 207 -0.02 -13.13 8.45
CA ILE A 207 1.12 -12.28 8.80
C ILE A 207 1.71 -12.72 10.14
N TRP A 208 0.89 -12.88 11.19
CA TRP A 208 1.35 -13.27 12.51
C TRP A 208 2.16 -14.57 12.50
N ARG A 209 1.74 -15.56 11.68
CA ARG A 209 2.50 -16.82 11.52
C ARG A 209 3.81 -16.64 10.74
N LEU A 210 3.85 -15.74 9.77
CA LEU A 210 5.06 -15.48 8.98
C LEU A 210 6.04 -14.58 9.75
N SER A 211 5.52 -13.65 10.54
CA SER A 211 6.28 -12.68 11.31
C SER A 211 6.69 -13.18 12.69
N SER A 212 6.13 -14.30 13.19
CA SER A 212 6.57 -14.90 14.46
C SER A 212 8.05 -15.32 14.49
N CYS A 213 8.69 -15.38 13.32
CA CYS A 213 10.14 -15.61 13.18
C CYS A 213 10.97 -14.31 13.15
N LEU A 214 10.33 -13.14 13.10
CA LEU A 214 10.95 -11.81 13.10
C LEU A 214 10.58 -11.03 14.36
N GLU A 215 11.35 -9.98 14.61
CA GLU A 215 11.05 -8.98 15.64
C GLU A 215 9.66 -8.35 15.41
N ASP A 216 9.05 -7.88 16.49
CA ASP A 216 7.65 -7.44 16.54
C ASP A 216 7.30 -6.31 15.56
N ILE A 217 8.30 -5.54 15.13
CA ILE A 217 8.16 -4.44 14.17
C ILE A 217 7.55 -4.93 12.84
N SER A 218 7.92 -6.12 12.37
CA SER A 218 7.36 -6.68 11.14
C SER A 218 5.88 -7.02 11.27
N THR A 219 5.45 -7.47 12.46
CA THR A 219 4.06 -7.84 12.74
C THR A 219 3.19 -6.59 12.78
N ASP A 220 3.62 -5.58 13.53
CA ASP A 220 2.88 -4.32 13.70
C ASP A 220 2.70 -3.60 12.36
N VAL A 221 3.76 -3.55 11.55
CA VAL A 221 3.72 -2.96 10.22
C VAL A 221 2.75 -3.71 9.30
N GLY A 222 2.81 -5.04 9.28
CA GLY A 222 1.92 -5.84 8.44
C GLY A 222 0.45 -5.71 8.82
N VAL A 223 0.15 -5.66 10.12
CA VAL A 223 -1.21 -5.43 10.63
C VAL A 223 -1.72 -4.05 10.21
N CYS A 224 -0.89 -3.01 10.32
CA CYS A 224 -1.22 -1.65 9.88
C CYS A 224 -1.59 -1.60 8.39
N VAL A 225 -0.82 -2.28 7.53
CA VAL A 225 -1.12 -2.36 6.09
C VAL A 225 -2.49 -2.98 5.83
N ILE A 226 -2.82 -4.11 6.48
CA ILE A 226 -4.15 -4.75 6.35
C ILE A 226 -5.27 -3.80 6.80
N GLU A 227 -5.04 -3.04 7.87
CA GLU A 227 -6.02 -2.10 8.40
C GLU A 227 -6.24 -0.92 7.46
N ILE A 228 -5.19 -0.35 6.88
CA ILE A 228 -5.30 0.74 5.90
C ILE A 228 -6.04 0.25 4.65
N PHE A 229 -5.61 -0.84 4.02
CA PHE A 229 -6.25 -1.31 2.79
C PHE A 229 -7.71 -1.73 3.00
N GLY A 230 -8.00 -2.43 4.09
CA GLY A 230 -9.37 -2.81 4.38
C GLY A 230 -10.27 -1.63 4.74
N SER A 231 -9.74 -0.53 5.27
CA SER A 231 -10.55 0.65 5.64
C SER A 231 -10.84 1.49 4.40
N LEU A 232 -9.85 1.64 3.52
CA LEU A 232 -10.02 2.24 2.19
C LEU A 232 -11.10 1.48 1.40
N PHE A 233 -11.04 0.16 1.36
CA PHE A 233 -12.06 -0.63 0.68
C PHE A 233 -13.45 -0.48 1.31
N GLN A 234 -13.55 -0.51 2.64
CA GLN A 234 -14.83 -0.28 3.33
C GLN A 234 -15.43 1.08 2.99
N ASN A 235 -14.60 2.13 2.89
CA ASN A 235 -15.05 3.44 2.44
C ASN A 235 -15.60 3.41 1.01
N VAL A 236 -14.94 2.70 0.08
CA VAL A 236 -15.44 2.51 -1.28
C VAL A 236 -16.80 1.82 -1.29
N CYS A 237 -16.99 0.79 -0.46
CA CYS A 237 -18.29 0.12 -0.32
C CYS A 237 -19.37 1.07 0.19
N LEU A 238 -19.07 1.85 1.24
CA LEU A 238 -20.01 2.81 1.82
C LEU A 238 -20.37 3.93 0.85
N GLN A 239 -19.42 4.43 0.06
CA GLN A 239 -19.67 5.44 -0.97
C GLN A 239 -20.57 4.89 -2.08
N ASN A 240 -20.32 3.68 -2.55
CA ASN A 240 -21.17 3.02 -3.54
C ASN A 240 -22.59 2.78 -3.00
N ALA A 241 -22.71 2.28 -1.76
CA ALA A 241 -24.00 2.11 -1.09
C ALA A 241 -24.81 3.42 -0.96
N ARG A 242 -24.14 4.54 -0.66
CA ARG A 242 -24.78 5.87 -0.58
C ARG A 242 -25.24 6.38 -1.94
N SER A 243 -24.47 6.13 -2.99
CA SER A 243 -24.85 6.50 -4.37
C SER A 243 -26.18 5.84 -4.78
N PHE A 244 -26.37 4.57 -4.43
CA PHE A 244 -27.65 3.87 -4.65
C PHE A 244 -28.83 4.51 -3.90
N GLY A 245 -28.61 5.01 -2.68
CA GLY A 245 -29.65 5.66 -1.88
C GLY A 245 -30.13 7.02 -2.42
N VAL A 246 -29.36 7.68 -3.29
CA VAL A 246 -29.76 8.95 -3.93
C VAL A 246 -30.51 8.71 -5.24
N SER A 247 -30.30 7.57 -5.90
CA SER A 247 -31.05 7.17 -7.10
C SER A 247 -32.47 6.67 -6.81
N VAL A 248 -32.84 6.51 -5.54
CA VAL A 248 -34.18 6.10 -5.11
C VAL A 248 -34.81 7.23 -4.30
N ARG A 249 -35.10 8.34 -4.98
CA ARG A 249 -36.18 9.26 -4.56
C ARG A 249 -37.15 9.40 -5.74
N PRO A 250 -38.41 8.97 -5.59
CA PRO A 250 -39.45 9.21 -6.60
C PRO A 250 -39.72 10.70 -6.77
#